data_AF-A0A376G5W6-F1
#
_entry.id   AF-A0A376G5W6-F1
#
_cell.length_a   1.000
_cell.length_b   1.000
_cell.length_c   1.000
_cell.angle_alpha   90.00
_cell.angle_beta   90.00
_cell.angle_gamma   90.00
#
_symmetry.space_group_name_H-M   'P 1'
#
loop_
_entity.id
_entity.type
_entity.pdbx_description
1 polymer ?
#
loop_
_entity_poly.entity_id
_entity_poly.type
_entity_poly.pdbx_seq_one_letter_code
_entity_poly.pdbx_strand_id
1 'polypeptide(L)'
;MSLKKLFLFIALFTSFNLLYAQEQAERSLTEYRVESFQTPLVTKKMLYDWLGKWDNVLYTENNQPLLVWSNKNIINESNETFTLIASSVENDEEMYGTVQILTSKKQDALAKDSPFREYLNEFLKTISKKENKNKKFYKEYIKVIY
;
A
#
# COMPACT_ATOMS: atom_id res chain seq x y z
N MET A 1 38.91 28.58 9.85
CA MET A 1 37.96 27.70 10.58
C MET A 1 38.77 26.63 11.29
N SER A 2 38.63 26.41 12.61
CA SER A 2 39.49 25.44 13.31
C SER A 2 39.13 24.00 12.95
N LEU A 3 40.12 23.10 12.92
CA LEU A 3 39.95 21.69 12.55
C LEU A 3 38.84 21.02 13.37
N LYS A 4 38.73 21.37 14.67
CA LYS A 4 37.65 20.89 15.56
C LYS A 4 36.25 21.29 15.10
N LYS A 5 36.07 22.51 14.55
CA LYS A 5 34.77 22.96 14.02
C LYS A 5 34.39 22.24 12.73
N LEU A 6 35.37 21.90 11.89
CA LEU A 6 35.14 21.14 10.66
C LEU A 6 34.74 19.68 10.96
N PHE A 7 35.41 19.02 11.91
CA PHE A 7 35.03 17.68 12.37
C PHE A 7 33.63 17.64 12.99
N LEU A 8 33.28 18.65 13.79
CA LEU A 8 31.94 18.76 14.39
C LEU A 8 30.85 18.88 13.32
N PHE A 9 31.11 19.67 12.28
CA PHE A 9 30.17 19.87 11.16
C PHE A 9 29.97 18.61 10.34
N ILE A 10 31.05 17.90 9.99
CA ILE A 10 30.98 16.66 9.22
C ILE A 10 30.24 15.58 10.02
N ALA A 11 30.54 15.45 11.32
CA ALA A 11 29.85 14.51 12.19
C ALA A 11 28.35 14.79 12.27
N LEU A 12 27.95 16.06 12.49
CA LEU A 12 26.53 16.47 12.50
C LEU A 12 25.83 16.17 11.18
N PHE A 13 26.48 16.45 10.05
CA PHE A 13 25.89 16.22 8.73
C PHE A 13 25.71 14.73 8.46
N THR A 14 26.69 13.90 8.81
CA THR A 14 26.56 12.44 8.68
C THR A 14 25.50 11.86 9.59
N SER A 15 25.41 12.30 10.87
CA SER A 15 24.39 11.83 11.79
C SER A 15 22.98 12.26 11.37
N PHE A 16 22.84 13.44 10.78
CA PHE A 16 21.55 13.94 10.29
C PHE A 16 21.06 13.13 9.08
N ASN A 17 21.95 12.84 8.12
CA ASN A 17 21.62 11.99 6.98
C ASN A 17 21.31 10.54 7.42
N LEU A 18 22.04 10.01 8.41
CA LEU A 18 21.78 8.68 8.95
C LEU A 18 20.42 8.60 9.67
N LEU A 19 20.11 9.60 10.50
CA LEU A 19 18.84 9.68 11.23
C LEU A 19 17.66 9.83 10.26
N TYR A 20 17.83 10.64 9.21
CA TYR A 20 16.83 10.82 8.16
C TYR A 20 16.61 9.53 7.34
N ALA A 21 17.69 8.82 7.01
CA ALA A 21 17.60 7.53 6.32
C ALA A 21 16.96 6.45 7.21
N GLN A 22 17.25 6.45 8.51
CA GLN A 22 16.65 5.54 9.47
C GLN A 22 15.15 5.84 9.66
N GLU A 23 14.75 7.11 9.78
CA GLU A 23 13.33 7.51 9.85
C GLU A 23 12.54 7.13 8.58
N GLN A 24 13.17 7.21 7.40
CA GLN A 24 12.59 6.74 6.13
C GLN A 24 12.49 5.21 6.07
N ALA A 25 13.48 4.49 6.62
CA ALA A 25 13.49 3.02 6.66
C ALA A 25 12.53 2.43 7.72
N GLU A 26 12.21 3.18 8.77
CA GLU A 26 11.31 2.76 9.87
C GLU A 26 9.84 3.10 9.64
N ARG A 27 9.50 3.90 8.61
CA ARG A 27 8.10 4.16 8.29
C ARG A 27 7.48 2.94 7.62
N SER A 28 6.79 2.12 8.43
CA SER A 28 5.77 1.21 7.93
C SER A 28 4.82 1.97 7.01
N LEU A 29 4.58 1.44 5.81
CA LEU A 29 3.62 2.05 4.87
C LEU A 29 2.25 2.16 5.53
N THR A 30 1.58 3.28 5.30
CA THR A 30 0.22 3.49 5.78
C THR A 30 -0.75 2.57 5.05
N GLU A 31 -1.63 1.94 5.80
CA GLU A 31 -2.61 0.99 5.28
C GLU A 31 -4.04 1.52 5.42
N TYR A 32 -4.84 1.27 4.40
CA TYR A 32 -6.30 1.33 4.50
C TYR A 32 -6.85 -0.05 4.84
N ARG A 33 -7.50 -0.18 5.99
CA ARG A 33 -8.07 -1.44 6.51
C ARG A 33 -9.56 -1.54 6.18
N VAL A 34 -9.97 -2.72 5.73
CA VAL A 34 -11.39 -3.08 5.50
C VAL A 34 -11.72 -4.33 6.29
N GLU A 35 -12.51 -4.17 7.35
CA GLU A 35 -13.03 -5.31 8.13
C GLU A 35 -13.95 -6.19 7.29
N SER A 36 -13.93 -7.48 7.57
CA SER A 36 -14.82 -8.45 6.94
C SER A 36 -15.11 -9.61 7.88
N PHE A 37 -16.39 -9.96 8.04
CA PHE A 37 -16.79 -11.14 8.82
C PHE A 37 -16.87 -12.42 7.97
N GLN A 38 -16.62 -12.33 6.66
CA GLN A 38 -16.83 -13.44 5.72
C GLN A 38 -15.55 -13.94 5.07
N THR A 39 -14.58 -13.05 4.83
CA THR A 39 -13.32 -13.39 4.15
C THR A 39 -12.27 -12.30 4.32
N PRO A 40 -10.98 -12.64 4.53
CA PRO A 40 -9.89 -11.66 4.55
C PRO A 40 -9.51 -11.18 3.13
N LEU A 41 -10.12 -11.74 2.09
CA LEU A 41 -9.86 -11.38 0.69
C LEU A 41 -10.63 -10.12 0.24
N VAL A 42 -11.27 -9.41 1.17
CA VAL A 42 -12.20 -8.31 0.87
C VAL A 42 -11.55 -7.20 0.04
N THR A 43 -10.33 -6.76 0.38
CA THR A 43 -9.62 -5.71 -0.38
C THR A 43 -9.12 -6.20 -1.74
N LYS A 44 -8.59 -7.42 -1.79
CA LYS A 44 -8.16 -8.08 -3.03
C LYS A 44 -9.31 -8.17 -4.04
N LYS A 45 -10.48 -8.59 -3.56
CA LYS A 45 -11.69 -8.70 -4.39
C LYS A 45 -12.23 -7.33 -4.80
N MET A 46 -12.32 -6.39 -3.86
CA MET A 46 -12.76 -5.01 -4.11
C MET A 46 -11.92 -4.34 -5.20
N LEU A 47 -10.58 -4.44 -5.11
CA LEU A 47 -9.69 -3.90 -6.13
C LEU A 47 -9.82 -4.64 -7.46
N TYR A 48 -9.99 -5.97 -7.45
CA TYR A 48 -10.21 -6.73 -8.67
C TYR A 48 -11.49 -6.30 -9.40
N ASP A 49 -12.59 -6.13 -8.66
CA ASP A 49 -13.88 -5.76 -9.23
C ASP A 49 -13.85 -4.36 -9.84
N TRP A 50 -12.98 -3.48 -9.35
CA TRP A 50 -12.84 -2.10 -9.81
C TRP A 50 -11.77 -1.91 -10.90
N LEU A 51 -10.59 -2.52 -10.72
CA LEU A 51 -9.41 -2.31 -11.56
C LEU A 51 -9.11 -3.50 -12.49
N GLY A 52 -9.86 -4.59 -12.38
CA GLY A 52 -9.59 -5.83 -13.09
C GLY A 52 -8.48 -6.65 -12.45
N LYS A 53 -7.92 -7.60 -13.20
CA LYS A 53 -6.86 -8.48 -12.71
C LYS A 53 -5.61 -7.67 -12.34
N TRP A 54 -4.97 -8.05 -11.23
CA TRP A 54 -3.68 -7.50 -10.81
C TRP A 54 -2.60 -7.78 -11.87
N ASP A 55 -1.55 -6.96 -11.83
CA ASP A 55 -0.43 -7.05 -12.78
C ASP A 55 0.66 -8.01 -12.25
N ASN A 56 0.87 -8.04 -10.94
CA ASN A 56 1.88 -8.87 -10.29
C ASN A 56 1.35 -9.49 -8.99
N VAL A 57 2.02 -10.57 -8.55
CA VAL A 57 1.85 -11.17 -7.23
C VAL A 57 3.20 -11.12 -6.53
N LEU A 58 3.22 -10.59 -5.30
CA LEU A 58 4.34 -10.68 -4.38
C LEU A 58 3.97 -11.61 -3.22
N TYR A 59 4.94 -12.04 -2.43
CA TYR A 59 4.70 -12.91 -1.29
C TYR A 59 5.36 -12.33 -0.05
N THR A 60 4.67 -12.41 1.08
CA THR A 60 5.27 -12.12 2.39
C THR A 60 6.23 -13.23 2.79
N GLU A 61 6.99 -13.02 3.86
CA GLU A 61 7.88 -14.05 4.43
C GLU A 61 7.13 -15.33 4.80
N ASN A 62 5.86 -15.22 5.18
CA ASN A 62 4.97 -16.35 5.49
C ASN A 62 4.25 -16.89 4.25
N ASN A 63 4.76 -16.62 3.04
CA ASN A 63 4.22 -17.03 1.76
C ASN A 63 2.76 -16.60 1.51
N GLN A 64 2.31 -15.49 2.12
CA GLN A 64 0.98 -14.94 1.86
C GLN A 64 1.01 -14.07 0.60
N PRO A 65 0.10 -14.28 -0.36
CA PRO A 65 0.12 -13.52 -1.61
C PRO A 65 -0.38 -12.08 -1.39
N LEU A 66 0.39 -11.14 -1.92
CA LEU A 66 0.06 -9.74 -2.09
C LEU A 66 -0.29 -9.50 -3.56
N LEU A 67 -1.45 -8.91 -3.83
CA LEU A 67 -1.88 -8.62 -5.20
C LEU A 67 -1.54 -7.17 -5.55
N VAL A 68 -0.87 -6.97 -6.69
CA VAL A 68 -0.29 -5.67 -7.05
C VAL A 68 -0.86 -5.15 -8.36
N TRP A 69 -1.46 -3.96 -8.30
CA TRP A 69 -1.91 -3.19 -9.46
C TRP A 69 -0.96 -2.01 -9.67
N SER A 70 -0.22 -2.01 -10.77
CA SER A 70 0.80 -1.00 -11.09
C SER A 70 0.27 0.05 -12.05
N ASN A 71 0.80 1.28 -11.95
CA ASN A 71 0.56 2.39 -12.88
C ASN A 71 -0.94 2.70 -13.10
N LYS A 72 -1.75 2.63 -12.04
CA LYS A 72 -3.19 2.91 -12.13
C LYS A 72 -3.45 4.41 -12.04
N ASN A 73 -4.13 4.96 -13.03
CA ASN A 73 -4.68 6.30 -12.94
C ASN A 73 -5.99 6.22 -12.13
N ILE A 74 -5.95 6.75 -10.91
CA ILE A 74 -7.09 6.78 -9.99
C ILE A 74 -7.73 8.18 -9.94
N ILE A 75 -6.93 9.22 -10.19
CA ILE A 75 -7.33 10.62 -10.13
C ILE A 75 -7.26 11.17 -11.55
N ASN A 76 -8.40 11.27 -12.22
CA ASN A 76 -8.48 11.60 -13.65
C ASN A 76 -7.80 12.93 -14.01
N GLU A 77 -7.84 13.90 -13.11
CA GLU A 77 -7.28 15.25 -13.30
C GLU A 77 -5.76 15.30 -13.04
N SER A 78 -5.15 14.19 -12.62
CA SER A 78 -3.73 14.09 -12.29
C SER A 78 -2.98 13.22 -13.31
N ASN A 79 -1.74 13.62 -13.61
CA ASN A 79 -0.78 12.77 -14.34
C ASN A 79 -0.09 11.74 -13.43
N GLU A 80 -0.37 11.77 -12.12
CA GLU A 80 0.17 10.80 -11.17
C GLU A 80 -0.47 9.42 -11.41
N THR A 81 0.33 8.38 -11.22
CA THR A 81 -0.14 7.00 -11.25
C THR A 81 0.21 6.30 -9.96
N PHE A 82 -0.62 5.33 -9.58
CA PHE A 82 -0.51 4.68 -8.30
C PHE A 82 -0.23 3.19 -8.45
N THR A 83 0.55 2.68 -7.51
CA THR A 83 0.67 1.24 -7.28
C THR A 83 -0.16 0.89 -6.06
N LEU A 84 -1.14 0.00 -6.21
CA LEU A 84 -1.99 -0.48 -5.12
C LEU A 84 -1.57 -1.91 -4.78
N ILE A 85 -1.34 -2.17 -3.50
CA ILE A 85 -0.89 -3.47 -2.98
C ILE A 85 -1.93 -3.94 -1.98
N ALA A 86 -2.62 -5.05 -2.27
CA ALA A 86 -3.61 -5.62 -1.37
C ALA A 86 -3.07 -6.84 -0.62
N SER A 87 -3.23 -6.81 0.69
CA SER A 87 -2.93 -7.91 1.60
C SER A 87 -4.19 -8.37 2.35
N SER A 88 -4.01 -9.43 3.14
CA SER A 88 -5.04 -10.09 3.94
C SER A 88 -4.45 -10.43 5.30
N VAL A 89 -5.23 -10.21 6.35
CA VAL A 89 -4.93 -10.66 7.72
C VAL A 89 -6.12 -11.48 8.20
N GLU A 90 -5.83 -12.68 8.70
CA GLU A 90 -6.79 -13.58 9.32
C GLU A 90 -6.10 -14.21 10.53
N ASN A 91 -6.66 -13.96 11.71
CA ASN A 91 -6.29 -14.60 12.95
C ASN A 91 -7.56 -14.86 13.79
N ASP A 92 -7.40 -15.46 14.96
CA ASP A 92 -8.54 -15.85 15.82
C ASP A 92 -9.42 -14.66 16.26
N GLU A 93 -8.88 -13.44 16.25
CA GLU A 93 -9.56 -12.23 16.71
C GLU A 93 -10.04 -11.34 15.57
N GLU A 94 -9.31 -11.29 14.45
CA GLU A 94 -9.49 -10.31 13.40
C GLU A 94 -9.42 -10.93 11.99
N MET A 95 -10.31 -10.45 11.12
CA MET A 95 -10.32 -10.79 9.70
C MET A 95 -10.54 -9.52 8.88
N TYR A 96 -9.50 -9.10 8.16
CA TYR A 96 -9.53 -7.88 7.37
C TYR A 96 -8.62 -7.95 6.15
N GLY A 97 -8.93 -7.12 5.17
CA GLY A 97 -8.03 -6.84 4.06
C GLY A 97 -7.33 -5.49 4.28
N THR A 98 -6.13 -5.35 3.73
CA THR A 98 -5.43 -4.06 3.72
C THR A 98 -5.10 -3.63 2.29
N VAL A 99 -4.96 -2.31 2.10
CA VAL A 99 -4.42 -1.71 0.88
C VAL A 99 -3.36 -0.70 1.25
N GLN A 100 -2.17 -0.87 0.68
CA GLN A 100 -1.12 0.16 0.63
C GLN A 100 -1.16 0.81 -0.75
N ILE A 101 -0.85 2.10 -0.82
CA ILE A 101 -0.79 2.83 -2.09
C ILE A 101 0.52 3.59 -2.17
N LEU A 102 1.24 3.39 -3.27
CA LEU A 102 2.45 4.11 -3.60
C LEU A 102 2.22 5.05 -4.79
N THR A 103 2.83 6.24 -4.75
CA THR A 103 2.92 7.12 -5.93
C THR A 103 3.87 6.52 -6.98
N SER A 104 3.94 7.12 -8.18
CA SER A 104 4.93 6.73 -9.21
C SER A 104 6.38 6.82 -8.72
N LYS A 105 6.64 7.67 -7.72
CA LYS A 105 7.95 7.82 -7.06
C LYS A 105 8.15 6.85 -5.89
N LYS A 106 7.27 5.86 -5.71
CA LYS A 106 7.30 4.87 -4.63
C LYS A 106 7.16 5.47 -3.22
N GLN A 107 6.52 6.64 -3.12
CA GLN A 107 6.24 7.27 -1.83
C GLN A 107 4.87 6.80 -1.32
N ASP A 108 4.71 6.67 0.00
CA ASP A 108 3.44 6.33 0.63
C ASP A 108 2.39 7.41 0.32
N ALA A 109 1.39 7.05 -0.50
CA ALA A 109 0.34 7.96 -0.93
C ALA A 109 -0.77 8.12 0.11
N LEU A 110 -0.82 7.27 1.14
CA LEU A 110 -1.77 7.32 2.26
C LEU A 110 -1.18 7.96 3.52
N ALA A 111 0.11 8.29 3.52
CA ALA A 111 0.80 9.01 4.58
C ALA A 111 0.08 10.32 4.95
N LYS A 112 0.17 10.72 6.23
CA LYS A 112 -0.60 11.85 6.79
C LYS A 112 -0.44 13.16 6.03
N ASP A 113 0.74 13.41 5.50
CA ASP A 113 1.17 14.60 4.75
C ASP A 113 1.08 14.43 3.23
N SER A 114 0.64 13.27 2.74
CA SER A 114 0.43 13.04 1.31
C SER A 114 -0.73 13.90 0.79
N PRO A 115 -0.53 14.65 -0.32
CA PRO A 115 -1.60 15.44 -0.94
C PRO A 115 -2.70 14.56 -1.55
N PHE A 116 -2.43 13.27 -1.76
CA PHE A 116 -3.38 12.33 -2.35
C PHE A 116 -4.25 11.62 -1.31
N ARG A 117 -3.89 11.72 -0.03
CA ARG A 117 -4.46 10.89 1.04
C ARG A 117 -5.98 10.98 1.12
N GLU A 118 -6.54 12.18 1.10
CA GLU A 118 -7.98 12.39 1.27
C GLU A 118 -8.76 11.74 0.12
N TYR A 119 -8.37 12.04 -1.13
CA TYR A 119 -8.99 11.47 -2.31
C TYR A 119 -8.89 9.94 -2.32
N LEU A 120 -7.70 9.40 -2.07
CA LEU A 120 -7.48 7.95 -2.09
C LEU A 120 -8.27 7.22 -1.00
N ASN A 121 -8.40 7.81 0.20
CA ASN A 121 -9.25 7.24 1.25
C ASN A 121 -10.72 7.25 0.87
N GLU A 122 -11.24 8.35 0.32
CA GLU A 122 -12.63 8.40 -0.14
C GLU A 122 -12.88 7.48 -1.34
N PHE A 123 -11.90 7.33 -2.24
CA PHE A 123 -11.92 6.34 -3.32
C PHE A 123 -12.06 4.92 -2.76
N LEU A 124 -11.15 4.49 -1.86
CA LEU A 124 -11.16 3.17 -1.24
C LEU A 124 -12.45 2.91 -0.45
N LYS A 125 -12.92 3.90 0.32
CA LYS A 125 -14.19 3.85 1.06
C LYS A 125 -15.41 3.73 0.15
N THR A 126 -15.36 4.34 -1.03
CA THR A 126 -16.44 4.27 -2.02
C THR A 126 -16.51 2.88 -2.64
N ILE A 127 -15.36 2.33 -3.05
CA ILE A 127 -15.33 1.01 -3.69
C ILE A 127 -15.54 -0.13 -2.68
N SER A 128 -15.18 0.04 -1.39
CA SER A 128 -15.41 -0.98 -0.36
C SER A 128 -16.88 -1.22 -0.03
N LYS A 129 -17.73 -0.22 -0.27
CA LYS A 129 -19.19 -0.33 -0.08
C LYS A 129 -19.92 -0.96 -1.27
N LYS A 130 -19.24 -1.14 -2.41
CA LYS A 130 -19.86 -1.71 -3.61
C LYS A 130 -19.84 -3.23 -3.54
N GLU A 131 -21.01 -3.83 -3.35
CA GLU A 131 -21.15 -5.28 -3.45
C GLU A 131 -21.14 -5.71 -4.93
N ASN A 132 -20.27 -6.67 -5.25
CA ASN A 132 -20.25 -7.30 -6.57
C ASN A 132 -20.29 -8.82 -6.39
N LYS A 133 -21.33 -9.48 -6.91
CA LYS A 133 -21.52 -10.93 -6.76
C LYS A 133 -20.73 -11.76 -7.78
N ASN A 134 -19.92 -11.11 -8.61
CA ASN A 134 -19.14 -11.78 -9.64
C ASN A 134 -18.08 -12.71 -9.02
N LYS A 135 -18.04 -13.95 -9.52
CA LYS A 135 -17.10 -14.99 -9.07
C LYS A 135 -15.76 -14.97 -9.83
N LYS A 136 -15.57 -14.08 -10.81
CA LYS A 136 -14.33 -14.00 -11.61
C LYS A 136 -13.09 -13.80 -10.74
N PHE A 137 -13.17 -12.98 -9.69
CA PHE A 137 -12.07 -12.80 -8.75
C PHE A 137 -11.57 -14.14 -8.19
N TYR A 138 -12.46 -14.95 -7.61
CA TYR A 138 -12.08 -16.22 -7.01
C TYR A 138 -11.48 -17.21 -8.01
N LYS A 139 -11.97 -17.20 -9.26
CA LYS A 139 -11.42 -18.04 -10.34
C LYS A 139 -10.00 -17.64 -10.73
N GLU A 140 -9.66 -16.36 -10.66
CA GLU A 140 -8.29 -15.90 -10.91
C GLU A 140 -7.41 -16.08 -9.68
N TYR A 141 -7.94 -15.83 -8.49
CA TYR A 141 -7.19 -15.90 -7.24
C TYR A 141 -6.77 -17.32 -6.89
N ILE A 142 -7.60 -18.32 -7.18
CA ILE A 142 -7.27 -19.73 -6.91
C ILE A 142 -6.00 -20.18 -7.66
N LYS A 143 -5.70 -19.59 -8.83
CA LYS A 143 -4.49 -19.87 -9.62
C LYS A 143 -3.21 -19.25 -9.05
N VAL A 144 -3.35 -18.39 -8.04
CA VAL A 144 -2.22 -17.79 -7.32
C VAL A 144 -1.78 -18.67 -6.17
N ILE A 145 -2.75 -19.35 -5.55
CA ILE A 145 -2.53 -20.17 -4.35
C ILE A 145 -2.32 -21.66 -4.66
N TYR A 146 -2.66 -22.11 -5.87
CA TYR A 146 -2.43 -23.47 -6.40
C TYR A 146 -1.74 -23.41 -7.75
#